data_AF-A0ABD7E4C7-F1
#
_entry.id   AF-A0ABD7E4C7-F1
#
_cell.length_a   1.000
_cell.length_b   1.000
_cell.length_c   1.000
_cell.angle_alpha   90.00
_cell.angle_beta   90.00
_cell.angle_gamma   90.00
#
_symmetry.space_group_name_H-M   'P 1'
#
loop_
_entity.id
_entity.type
_entity.pdbx_description
1 polymer ?
#
loop_
_entity_poly.entity_id
_entity_poly.type
_entity_poly.pdbx_seq_one_letter_code
_entity_poly.pdbx_strand_id
1 'polypeptide(L)'
;MKLLKRLLPIALLLAAGSTYAQSFPEDKVRQIEQKSIAIAEKYADSTGKPVPEIQDYRYGMKLNVAKVIYQSPKIEYCGVIPQIMVFEDTSEELRSIRYRGLGECRNQR
;
A
#
# COMPACT_ATOMS: atom_id res chain seq x y z
N MET A 1 -0.40 27.64 -48.86
CA MET A 1 -1.05 28.09 -47.59
C MET A 1 -2.30 27.29 -47.17
N LYS A 2 -3.09 26.70 -48.08
CA LYS A 2 -4.29 25.91 -47.71
C LYS A 2 -3.96 24.50 -47.17
N LEU A 3 -2.93 23.81 -47.68
CA LEU A 3 -2.49 22.53 -47.13
C LEU A 3 -1.89 22.66 -45.71
N LEU A 4 -1.14 23.73 -45.44
CA LEU A 4 -0.53 23.98 -44.13
C LEU A 4 -1.58 24.18 -43.03
N LYS A 5 -2.72 24.81 -43.35
CA LYS A 5 -3.85 24.99 -42.42
C LYS A 5 -4.63 23.70 -42.14
N ARG A 6 -4.59 22.71 -43.06
CA ARG A 6 -5.28 21.42 -42.90
C ARG A 6 -4.50 20.42 -42.02
N LEU A 7 -3.19 20.61 -41.87
CA LEU A 7 -2.34 19.75 -41.02
C LEU A 7 -2.26 20.21 -39.55
N LEU A 8 -2.66 21.45 -39.26
CA LEU A 8 -2.63 22.04 -37.91
C LEU A 8 -3.47 21.29 -36.85
N PRO A 9 -4.71 20.79 -37.11
CA PRO A 9 -5.48 20.09 -36.09
C PRO A 9 -4.97 18.67 -35.80
N ILE A 10 -4.30 18.02 -36.76
CA ILE A 10 -3.75 16.66 -36.60
C ILE A 10 -2.51 16.69 -35.71
N ALA A 11 -1.67 17.72 -35.84
CA ALA A 11 -0.50 17.89 -34.99
C ALA A 11 -0.84 18.17 -33.52
N LEU A 12 -1.99 18.83 -33.25
CA LEU A 12 -2.42 19.16 -31.88
C LEU A 12 -2.86 17.92 -31.06
N LEU A 13 -3.38 16.88 -31.72
CA LEU A 13 -3.80 15.63 -31.09
C LEU A 13 -2.63 14.73 -30.65
N LEU A 14 -1.46 14.86 -31.29
CA LEU A 14 -0.25 14.08 -30.94
C LEU A 14 0.52 14.66 -29.74
N ALA A 15 0.18 15.87 -29.29
CA ALA A 15 0.79 16.52 -28.13
C ALA A 15 0.09 16.19 -26.79
N ALA A 16 -0.96 15.35 -26.80
CA ALA A 16 -1.56 14.82 -25.59
C ALA A 16 -0.61 13.79 -24.96
N GLY A 17 0.42 14.28 -24.27
CA GLY A 17 1.40 13.46 -23.57
C GLY A 17 0.76 12.63 -22.45
N SER A 18 1.32 11.44 -22.22
CA SER A 18 0.93 10.55 -21.13
C SER A 18 1.17 11.23 -19.78
N THR A 19 0.10 11.58 -19.06
CA THR A 19 0.19 11.97 -17.65
C THR A 19 0.43 10.71 -16.83
N TYR A 20 1.65 10.53 -16.31
CA TYR A 20 1.92 9.49 -15.33
C TYR A 20 1.43 9.95 -13.96
N ALA A 21 0.55 9.17 -13.34
CA ALA A 21 0.29 9.31 -11.91
C ALA A 21 1.50 8.73 -11.16
N GLN A 22 2.16 9.54 -10.32
CA GLN A 22 3.18 9.04 -9.42
C GLN A 22 2.51 8.18 -8.33
N SER A 23 2.62 6.86 -8.45
CA SER A 23 2.23 5.90 -7.42
C SER A 23 3.41 5.53 -6.54
N PHE A 24 3.12 4.94 -5.38
CA PHE A 24 4.15 4.33 -4.56
C PHE A 24 4.79 3.13 -5.32
N PRO A 25 6.12 2.98 -5.34
CA PRO A 25 6.79 1.96 -6.16
C PRO A 25 6.34 0.53 -5.83
N GLU A 26 5.99 -0.26 -6.85
CA GLU A 26 5.44 -1.61 -6.67
C GLU A 26 6.43 -2.59 -6.02
N ASP A 27 7.73 -2.45 -6.29
CA ASP A 27 8.77 -3.24 -5.65
C ASP A 27 8.78 -3.02 -4.13
N LYS A 28 8.50 -1.79 -3.68
CA LYS A 28 8.37 -1.46 -2.26
C LYS A 28 7.09 -2.01 -1.66
N VAL A 29 5.98 -2.02 -2.41
CA VAL A 29 4.74 -2.70 -1.98
C VAL A 29 5.04 -4.18 -1.70
N ARG A 30 5.68 -4.86 -2.65
CA ARG A 30 6.04 -6.28 -2.53
C ARG A 30 6.98 -6.54 -1.35
N GLN A 31 7.95 -5.66 -1.11
CA GLN A 31 8.84 -5.76 0.06
C GLN A 31 8.08 -5.65 1.39
N ILE A 32 7.11 -4.73 1.50
CA ILE A 32 6.27 -4.58 2.70
C ILE A 32 5.43 -5.83 2.94
N GLU A 33 4.81 -6.36 1.88
CA GLU A 33 3.99 -7.58 1.94
C GLU A 33 4.80 -8.81 2.34
N GLN A 34 5.92 -9.08 1.66
CA GLN A 34 6.79 -10.22 1.97
C GLN A 34 7.32 -10.16 3.40
N LYS A 35 7.72 -8.98 3.88
CA LYS A 35 8.17 -8.80 5.25
C LYS A 35 7.04 -9.08 6.26
N SER A 36 5.82 -8.62 5.96
CA SER A 36 4.67 -8.90 6.81
C SER A 36 4.31 -10.39 6.86
N ILE A 37 4.36 -11.07 5.71
CA ILE A 37 4.09 -12.51 5.60
C ILE A 37 5.10 -13.29 6.44
N ALA A 38 6.40 -13.01 6.28
CA ALA A 38 7.45 -13.70 7.04
C ALA A 38 7.29 -13.52 8.56
N ILE A 39 6.83 -12.35 9.02
CA ILE A 39 6.58 -12.12 10.45
C ILE A 39 5.31 -12.85 10.90
N ALA A 40 4.25 -12.85 10.09
CA ALA A 40 3.02 -13.58 10.38
C ALA A 40 3.27 -15.09 10.45
N GLU A 41 4.02 -15.67 9.49
CA GLU A 41 4.45 -17.07 9.47
C GLU A 41 5.25 -17.43 10.73
N LYS A 42 6.27 -16.65 11.05
CA LYS A 42 7.09 -16.88 12.26
C LYS A 42 6.24 -16.88 13.53
N TYR A 43 5.29 -15.95 13.63
CA TYR A 43 4.42 -15.86 14.80
C TYR A 43 3.41 -17.01 14.86
N ALA A 44 2.79 -17.34 13.73
CA ALA A 44 1.90 -18.47 13.53
C ALA A 44 2.58 -19.79 13.97
N ASP A 45 3.79 -20.06 13.48
CA ASP A 45 4.60 -21.23 13.86
C ASP A 45 4.87 -21.28 15.36
N SER A 46 5.21 -20.14 15.97
CA SER A 46 5.52 -20.07 17.40
C SER A 46 4.30 -20.25 18.32
N THR A 47 3.09 -20.05 17.78
CA THR A 47 1.85 -20.07 18.56
C THR A 47 0.88 -21.17 18.15
N GLY A 48 1.23 -21.98 17.14
CA GLY A 48 0.36 -23.02 16.58
C GLY A 48 -0.89 -22.47 15.88
N LYS A 49 -0.87 -21.20 15.44
CA LYS A 49 -1.98 -20.53 14.78
C LYS A 49 -1.85 -20.64 13.25
N PRO A 50 -2.95 -20.56 12.47
CA PRO A 50 -2.84 -20.49 11.02
C PRO A 50 -2.26 -19.15 10.57
N VAL A 51 -1.55 -19.15 9.44
CA VAL A 51 -1.06 -17.94 8.80
C VAL A 51 -2.24 -17.18 8.18
N PRO A 52 -2.47 -15.90 8.51
CA PRO A 52 -3.57 -15.14 7.94
C PRO A 52 -3.27 -14.67 6.52
N GLU A 53 -4.31 -14.64 5.69
CA GLU A 53 -4.30 -13.84 4.47
C GLU A 53 -4.36 -12.34 4.79
N ILE A 54 -3.73 -11.52 3.95
CA ILE A 54 -3.78 -10.07 4.06
C ILE A 54 -5.13 -9.59 3.51
N GLN A 55 -5.95 -8.96 4.35
CA GLN A 55 -7.24 -8.41 3.96
C GLN A 55 -7.18 -6.89 3.79
N ASP A 56 -7.83 -6.36 2.76
CA ASP A 56 -7.89 -4.91 2.57
C ASP A 56 -8.85 -4.25 3.57
N TYR A 57 -8.30 -3.36 4.39
CA TYR A 57 -9.05 -2.57 5.35
C TYR A 57 -9.84 -1.47 4.65
N ARG A 58 -11.14 -1.44 4.91
CA ARG A 58 -12.01 -0.34 4.51
C ARG A 58 -12.08 0.69 5.64
N TYR A 59 -11.81 1.95 5.32
CA TYR A 59 -11.86 3.03 6.31
C TYR A 59 -13.21 3.06 7.05
N GLY A 60 -13.16 3.09 8.38
CA GLY A 60 -14.34 3.04 9.25
C GLY A 60 -14.80 1.63 9.62
N MET A 61 -14.22 0.57 9.03
CA MET A 61 -14.44 -0.80 9.50
C MET A 61 -13.91 -0.94 10.93
N LYS A 62 -14.73 -1.50 11.81
CA LYS A 62 -14.33 -1.77 13.20
C LYS A 62 -13.38 -2.96 13.21
N LEU A 63 -12.26 -2.82 13.90
CA LEU A 63 -11.31 -3.89 14.14
C LEU A 63 -11.39 -4.29 15.60
N ASN A 64 -11.37 -5.59 15.84
CA ASN A 64 -11.30 -6.15 17.17
C ASN A 64 -9.83 -6.49 17.46
N VAL A 65 -9.04 -5.51 17.90
CA VAL A 65 -7.59 -5.70 18.09
C VAL A 65 -7.33 -5.96 19.57
N ALA A 66 -6.88 -7.16 19.92
CA ALA A 66 -6.43 -7.49 21.27
C ALA A 66 -4.93 -7.24 21.45
N LYS A 67 -4.11 -7.62 20.46
CA LYS A 67 -2.65 -7.46 20.52
C LYS A 67 -2.04 -7.22 19.15
N VAL A 68 -1.27 -6.14 19.00
CA VAL A 68 -0.51 -5.88 17.77
C VAL A 68 0.78 -6.70 17.79
N ILE A 69 0.98 -7.52 16.76
CA ILE A 69 2.18 -8.35 16.59
C ILE A 69 3.20 -7.62 15.72
N TYR A 70 2.73 -6.98 14.65
CA TYR A 70 3.55 -6.23 13.73
C TYR A 70 2.75 -5.11 13.08
N GLN A 71 3.44 -4.00 12.86
CA GLN A 71 2.97 -2.93 12.00
C GLN A 71 4.15 -2.56 11.10
N SER A 72 3.92 -2.49 9.80
CA SER A 72 4.94 -2.02 8.87
C SER A 72 5.43 -0.65 9.30
N PRO A 73 6.74 -0.38 9.30
CA PRO A 73 7.24 0.94 9.66
C PRO A 73 6.78 1.97 8.62
N LYS A 74 6.65 3.22 9.07
CA LYS A 74 6.61 4.34 8.12
C LYS A 74 7.98 4.45 7.44
N ILE A 75 7.96 4.81 6.18
CA ILE A 75 9.14 5.00 5.35
C ILE A 75 9.21 6.46 4.91
N GLU A 76 10.42 6.93 4.59
CA GLU A 76 10.64 8.26 4.04
C GLU A 76 10.05 8.34 2.63
N TYR A 77 8.79 8.78 2.56
CA TYR A 77 8.02 8.93 1.33
C TYR A 77 6.94 9.98 1.57
N CYS A 78 6.96 11.03 0.75
CA CYS A 78 5.95 12.07 0.80
C CYS A 78 4.70 11.68 0.04
N GLY A 79 3.81 10.96 0.70
CA GLY A 79 2.53 10.58 0.14
C GLY A 79 1.89 9.40 0.87
N VAL A 80 0.81 8.89 0.28
CA VAL A 80 0.10 7.74 0.80
C VAL A 80 0.85 6.46 0.43
N ILE A 81 1.13 5.64 1.44
CA ILE A 81 1.82 4.35 1.31
C ILE A 81 0.92 3.22 1.82
N PRO A 82 1.06 1.99 1.29
CA PRO A 82 0.46 0.84 1.94
C PRO A 82 1.15 0.59 3.29
N GLN A 83 0.35 0.15 4.25
CA GLN A 83 0.78 -0.29 5.55
C GLN A 83 0.10 -1.62 5.84
N ILE A 84 0.81 -2.52 6.51
CA ILE A 84 0.27 -3.81 6.92
C ILE A 84 0.39 -3.93 8.42
N MET A 85 -0.68 -4.39 9.06
CA MET A 85 -0.71 -4.70 10.48
C MET A 85 -1.12 -6.15 10.67
N VAL A 86 -0.33 -6.88 11.44
CA VAL A 86 -0.62 -8.23 11.92
C VAL A 86 -0.97 -8.13 13.39
N PHE A 87 -2.10 -8.68 13.79
CA PHE A 87 -2.62 -8.58 15.15
C PHE A 87 -3.41 -9.83 15.54
N GLU A 88 -3.51 -10.09 16.84
CA GLU A 88 -4.48 -11.03 17.39
C GLU A 88 -5.77 -10.28 17.72
N ASP A 89 -6.91 -10.87 17.39
CA ASP A 89 -8.20 -10.41 17.88
C ASP A 89 -8.53 -10.99 19.27
N THR A 90 -9.68 -10.61 19.84
CA THR A 90 -10.05 -11.08 21.20
C THR A 90 -10.45 -12.56 21.23
N SER A 91 -10.59 -13.22 20.08
CA SER A 91 -10.77 -14.67 19.97
C SER A 91 -9.43 -15.39 19.79
N GLU A 92 -8.31 -14.68 19.96
CA GLU A 92 -6.95 -15.15 19.74
C GLU A 92 -6.68 -15.57 18.28
N GLU A 93 -7.48 -15.13 17.31
CA GLU A 93 -7.20 -15.42 15.91
C GLU A 93 -6.18 -14.42 15.37
N LEU A 94 -5.18 -14.93 14.64
CA LEU A 94 -4.19 -14.09 13.97
C LEU A 94 -4.83 -13.48 12.72
N ARG A 95 -4.77 -12.15 12.61
CA ARG A 95 -5.34 -11.36 11.52
C ARG A 95 -4.27 -10.51 10.86
N SER A 96 -4.39 -10.28 9.56
CA SER A 96 -3.52 -9.38 8.81
C SER A 96 -4.36 -8.46 7.94
N ILE A 97 -4.09 -7.15 8.02
CA ILE A 97 -4.79 -6.16 7.21
C ILE A 97 -3.83 -5.23 6.48
N ARG A 98 -4.19 -4.85 5.25
CA ARG A 98 -3.54 -3.79 4.49
C ARG A 98 -4.41 -2.55 4.49
N TYR A 99 -3.83 -1.42 4.86
CA TYR A 99 -4.48 -0.11 4.84
C TYR A 99 -3.54 0.94 4.24
N ARG A 100 -4.05 2.15 4.05
CA ARG A 100 -3.28 3.28 3.52
C ARG A 100 -2.91 4.22 4.66
N GLY A 101 -1.63 4.55 4.79
CA GLY A 101 -1.10 5.50 5.76
C GLY A 101 -0.29 6.59 5.07
N LEU A 102 -0.05 7.70 5.78
CA LEU A 102 0.88 8.73 5.31
C LEU A 102 2.32 8.30 5.65
N GLY A 103 3.21 8.32 4.65
CA GLY A 103 4.64 8.14 4.87
C GLY A 103 5.28 9.31 5.60
N GLU A 104 6.57 9.22 5.89
CA GLU A 104 7.31 10.30 6.52
C GLU A 104 7.78 11.31 5.47
N CYS A 105 7.32 12.55 5.62
CA CYS A 105 7.81 13.69 4.84
C CYS A 105 8.92 14.42 5.57
N ARG A 106 10.06 14.65 4.91
CA ARG A 106 11.18 15.44 5.46
C ARG A 106 10.76 16.82 5.96
N ASN A 107 9.83 17.47 5.26
CA ASN A 107 9.37 18.82 5.60
C ASN A 107 8.31 18.85 6.71
N GLN A 108 8.03 17.72 7.38
CA GLN A 108 7.06 17.59 8.47
C GLN A 108 7.71 17.10 9.79
N ARG A 109 9.05 17.06 9.86
CA ARG A 109 9.81 16.74 11.09
C ARG A 109 10.16 18.00 11.86
#